data_AF-A0A822F7G4-F1
#
_entry.id   AF-A0A822F7G4-F1
#
_cell.length_a   1.000
_cell.length_b   1.000
_cell.length_c   1.000
_cell.angle_alpha   90.00
_cell.angle_beta   90.00
_cell.angle_gamma   90.00
#
_symmetry.space_group_name_H-M   'P 1'
#
loop_
_entity.id
_entity.type
_entity.pdbx_description
1 polymer ?
#
loop_
_entity_poly.entity_id
_entity_poly.type
_entity_poly.pdbx_seq_one_letter_code
_entity_poly.pdbx_strand_id
1 'polypeptide(L)'
;PSMGTSQPTISVTEATVSTISCSLLNGNKKIVWFWQSNPNSWDENEQKEWKRYSDFENDHIEEAFQRKQKNVELNNYVVDFEWNIQFNKNNTARQRPIERREIDLSQYVREERFSYPVRATNSFDGGWNKNNDFQFRWGKQNEQIIANENYAVIAELAAKGILKEGELQNKEWDAQQMANQLRAAARK
;
A
#
# COMPACT_ATOMS: atom_id res chain seq x y z
N PRO A 1 -26.85 50.11 28.06
CA PRO A 1 -27.06 49.02 27.07
C PRO A 1 -25.73 48.67 26.39
N SER A 2 -24.96 47.77 27.02
CA SER A 2 -23.66 47.31 26.53
C SER A 2 -23.84 45.97 25.83
N MET A 3 -23.61 45.91 24.52
CA MET A 3 -23.65 44.66 23.77
C MET A 3 -22.32 43.93 23.95
N GLY A 4 -22.38 42.76 24.61
CA GLY A 4 -21.24 41.85 24.75
C GLY A 4 -21.10 40.98 23.51
N THR A 5 -19.98 41.12 22.81
CA THR A 5 -19.58 40.27 21.69
C THR A 5 -18.79 39.07 22.23
N SER A 6 -19.44 37.91 22.29
CA SER A 6 -18.79 36.64 22.63
C SER A 6 -18.20 36.03 21.35
N GLN A 7 -16.88 35.85 21.29
CA GLN A 7 -16.23 35.11 20.20
C GLN A 7 -16.26 33.60 20.46
N PRO A 8 -16.40 32.77 19.42
CA PRO A 8 -16.39 31.32 19.54
C PRO A 8 -14.96 30.79 19.67
N THR A 9 -14.71 30.03 20.73
CA THR A 9 -13.48 29.25 20.92
C THR A 9 -13.53 28.01 20.04
N ILE A 10 -12.67 27.94 19.03
CA ILE A 10 -12.50 26.74 18.18
C ILE A 10 -11.39 25.91 18.80
N SER A 11 -11.77 24.80 19.45
CA SER A 11 -10.85 23.76 19.93
C SER A 11 -10.42 22.88 18.77
N VAL A 12 -9.17 23.01 18.35
CA VAL A 12 -8.51 22.15 17.37
C VAL A 12 -8.10 20.86 18.07
N THR A 13 -8.73 19.74 17.71
CA THR A 13 -8.34 18.40 18.17
C THR A 13 -7.16 17.89 17.37
N GLU A 14 -6.02 17.67 18.04
CA GLU A 14 -4.82 17.06 17.48
C GLU A 14 -5.11 15.65 16.97
N ALA A 15 -4.81 15.40 15.70
CA ALA A 15 -4.85 14.07 15.11
C ALA A 15 -3.67 13.25 15.63
N THR A 16 -3.94 12.29 16.50
CA THR A 16 -2.95 11.31 16.98
C THR A 16 -2.50 10.44 15.80
N VAL A 17 -1.25 10.62 15.39
CA VAL A 17 -0.56 9.77 14.42
C VAL A 17 -0.37 8.39 15.07
N SER A 18 -1.24 7.45 14.69
CA SER A 18 -1.16 6.05 15.13
C SER A 18 0.14 5.45 14.61
N THR A 19 1.11 5.31 15.51
CA THR A 19 2.38 4.66 15.22
C THR A 19 2.09 3.17 15.13
N ILE A 20 2.08 2.64 13.90
CA ILE A 20 1.94 1.21 13.63
C ILE A 20 3.17 0.52 14.25
N SER A 21 2.98 -0.03 15.44
CA SER A 21 3.95 -0.88 16.10
C SER A 21 3.98 -2.20 15.33
N CYS A 22 5.00 -2.40 14.51
CA CYS A 22 5.34 -3.72 13.98
C CYS A 22 5.74 -4.60 15.17
N SER A 23 4.76 -5.27 15.76
CA SER A 23 4.94 -6.28 16.79
C SER A 23 5.63 -7.51 16.19
N LEU A 24 6.96 -7.44 16.09
CA LEU A 24 7.84 -8.60 16.17
C LEU A 24 7.66 -9.14 17.58
N LEU A 25 6.94 -10.26 17.75
CA LEU A 25 7.24 -11.32 18.72
C LEU A 25 6.14 -12.41 18.67
N ASN A 26 6.62 -13.65 18.54
CA ASN A 26 5.96 -14.96 18.68
C ASN A 26 5.16 -15.51 17.48
N GLY A 27 5.91 -16.20 16.63
CA GLY A 27 5.43 -16.96 15.47
C GLY A 27 5.75 -16.21 14.18
N ASN A 28 6.39 -16.87 13.23
CA ASN A 28 6.54 -16.36 11.86
C ASN A 28 5.16 -16.39 11.17
N LYS A 29 4.15 -15.76 11.75
CA LYS A 29 2.78 -15.82 11.29
C LYS A 29 2.29 -14.42 10.99
N LYS A 30 1.62 -14.27 9.86
CA LYS A 30 1.02 -13.01 9.41
C LYS A 30 -0.46 -13.24 9.15
N ILE A 31 -1.28 -12.28 9.55
CA ILE A 31 -2.68 -12.24 9.13
C ILE A 31 -2.75 -11.74 7.70
N VAL A 32 -3.46 -12.49 6.86
CA VAL A 32 -3.65 -12.16 5.45
C VAL A 32 -5.10 -12.41 5.05
N TRP A 33 -5.61 -11.47 4.27
CA TRP A 33 -6.93 -11.51 3.68
C TRP A 33 -6.89 -12.04 2.25
N PHE A 34 -7.90 -12.83 1.93
CA PHE A 34 -8.11 -13.45 0.63
C PHE A 34 -9.52 -13.17 0.13
N TRP A 35 -9.70 -13.26 -1.19
CA TRP A 35 -10.99 -13.22 -1.86
C TRP A 35 -11.09 -14.37 -2.85
N GLN A 36 -12.30 -14.89 -3.05
CA GLN A 36 -12.51 -16.02 -3.95
C GLN A 36 -12.56 -15.56 -5.42
N SER A 37 -11.65 -16.06 -6.26
CA SER A 37 -11.45 -15.58 -7.62
C SER A 37 -12.22 -16.29 -8.72
N ASN A 38 -12.89 -17.40 -8.40
CA ASN A 38 -13.71 -18.16 -9.36
C ASN A 38 -14.75 -17.29 -10.07
N PRO A 39 -15.08 -17.54 -11.35
CA PRO A 39 -16.14 -16.83 -12.04
C PRO A 39 -17.49 -16.91 -11.31
N ASN A 40 -17.84 -18.10 -10.81
CA ASN A 40 -19.00 -18.31 -9.95
C ASN A 40 -18.54 -18.66 -8.53
N SER A 41 -18.42 -17.64 -7.67
CA SER A 41 -17.91 -17.84 -6.30
C SER A 41 -18.85 -18.65 -5.39
N TRP A 42 -20.07 -18.95 -5.83
CA TRP A 42 -21.09 -19.65 -5.06
C TRP A 42 -21.39 -21.06 -5.58
N ASP A 43 -20.70 -21.53 -6.62
CA ASP A 43 -20.83 -22.91 -7.07
C ASP A 43 -20.07 -23.85 -6.12
N GLU A 44 -20.79 -24.78 -5.49
CA GLU A 44 -20.20 -25.76 -4.57
C GLU A 44 -19.40 -26.84 -5.32
N ASN A 45 -19.63 -27.01 -6.61
CA ASN A 45 -18.95 -28.02 -7.43
C ASN A 45 -17.62 -27.51 -7.99
N GLU A 46 -17.39 -26.19 -8.00
CA GLU A 46 -16.16 -25.59 -8.50
C GLU A 46 -15.09 -25.58 -7.40
N GLN A 47 -13.85 -25.93 -7.75
CA GLN A 47 -12.73 -25.85 -6.82
C GLN A 47 -12.50 -24.38 -6.42
N LYS A 48 -12.61 -24.07 -5.12
CA LYS A 48 -12.43 -22.70 -4.62
C LYS A 48 -11.00 -22.22 -4.81
N GLU A 49 -10.82 -21.20 -5.64
CA GLU A 49 -9.57 -20.49 -5.84
C GLU A 49 -9.55 -19.22 -5.00
N TRP A 50 -8.61 -19.12 -4.08
CA TRP A 50 -8.43 -17.96 -3.22
C TRP A 50 -7.25 -17.12 -3.71
N LYS A 51 -7.50 -15.85 -3.99
CA LYS A 51 -6.46 -14.87 -4.30
C LYS A 51 -6.25 -13.93 -3.13
N ARG A 52 -5.00 -13.60 -2.89
CA ARG A 52 -4.59 -12.66 -1.87
C ARG A 52 -4.88 -11.23 -2.33
N TYR A 53 -5.24 -10.36 -1.40
CA TYR A 53 -5.19 -8.91 -1.64
C TYR A 53 -3.74 -8.41 -1.79
N SER A 54 -3.55 -7.19 -2.30
CA SER A 54 -2.23 -6.54 -2.31
C SER A 54 -1.69 -6.37 -0.88
N ASP A 55 -0.40 -6.08 -0.72
CA ASP A 55 0.17 -5.85 0.62
C ASP A 55 -0.49 -4.64 1.31
N PHE A 56 -0.71 -3.55 0.56
CA PHE A 56 -1.37 -2.35 1.08
C PHE A 56 -2.85 -2.58 1.37
N GLU A 57 -3.57 -3.26 0.47
CA GLU A 57 -4.97 -3.62 0.69
C GLU A 57 -5.10 -4.50 1.93
N ASN A 58 -4.23 -5.50 2.11
CA ASN A 58 -4.22 -6.35 3.30
C ASN A 58 -4.08 -5.55 4.59
N ASP A 59 -3.06 -4.67 4.65
CA ASP A 59 -2.80 -3.86 5.83
C ASP A 59 -3.99 -2.93 6.13
N HIS A 60 -4.60 -2.36 5.09
CA HIS A 60 -5.76 -1.48 5.23
C HIS A 60 -7.03 -2.21 5.68
N ILE A 61 -7.31 -3.39 5.10
CA ILE A 61 -8.44 -4.23 5.50
C ILE A 61 -8.27 -4.69 6.95
N GLU A 62 -7.08 -5.14 7.32
CA GLU A 62 -6.80 -5.58 8.70
C GLU A 62 -6.91 -4.43 9.70
N GLU A 63 -6.41 -3.24 9.37
CA GLU A 63 -6.56 -2.06 10.23
C GLU A 63 -8.04 -1.68 10.44
N ALA A 64 -8.84 -1.67 9.38
CA ALA A 64 -10.27 -1.38 9.45
C ALA A 64 -11.02 -2.42 10.31
N PHE A 65 -10.67 -3.70 10.15
CA PHE A 65 -11.21 -4.80 10.92
C PHE A 65 -10.87 -4.67 12.42
N GLN A 66 -9.61 -4.36 12.76
CA GLN A 66 -9.17 -4.15 14.14
C GLN A 66 -9.88 -2.97 14.82
N ARG A 67 -10.22 -1.94 14.04
CA ARG A 67 -11.05 -0.80 14.49
C ARG A 67 -12.54 -1.11 14.59
N LYS A 68 -12.95 -2.36 14.35
CA LYS A 68 -14.35 -2.83 14.38
C LYS A 68 -15.26 -2.04 13.44
N GLN A 69 -14.72 -1.62 12.29
CA GLN A 69 -15.53 -1.02 11.24
C GLN A 69 -16.43 -2.11 10.62
N LYS A 70 -17.56 -1.70 10.04
CA LYS A 70 -18.48 -2.64 9.38
C LYS A 70 -18.00 -3.03 7.98
N ASN A 71 -17.38 -2.07 7.29
CA ASN A 71 -16.84 -2.26 5.96
C ASN A 71 -15.60 -1.38 5.77
N VAL A 72 -14.87 -1.66 4.70
CA VAL A 72 -13.73 -0.85 4.24
C VAL A 72 -13.83 -0.67 2.73
N GLU A 73 -13.57 0.54 2.27
CA GLU A 73 -13.56 0.87 0.84
C GLU A 73 -12.17 0.68 0.25
N LEU A 74 -12.10 -0.10 -0.83
CA LEU A 74 -10.93 -0.22 -1.70
C LEU A 74 -11.17 0.61 -2.99
N ASN A 75 -10.29 0.50 -3.98
CA ASN A 75 -10.44 1.22 -5.26
C ASN A 75 -11.84 0.99 -5.91
N ASN A 76 -12.06 -0.22 -6.40
CA ASN A 76 -13.28 -0.59 -7.15
C ASN A 76 -14.25 -1.47 -6.35
N TYR A 77 -13.91 -1.76 -5.10
CA TYR A 77 -14.60 -2.72 -4.27
C TYR A 77 -14.87 -2.17 -2.88
N VAL A 78 -15.88 -2.73 -2.21
CA VAL A 78 -16.12 -2.56 -0.79
C VAL A 78 -16.04 -3.94 -0.16
N VAL A 79 -15.32 -4.04 0.94
CA VAL A 79 -15.22 -5.25 1.75
C VAL A 79 -16.13 -5.07 2.95
N ASP A 80 -17.12 -5.95 3.09
CA ASP A 80 -18.08 -5.96 4.18
C ASP A 80 -17.75 -7.10 5.15
N PHE A 81 -17.42 -6.72 6.39
CA PHE A 81 -16.98 -7.65 7.43
C PHE A 81 -18.14 -8.37 8.11
N GLU A 82 -19.35 -7.81 8.06
CA GLU A 82 -20.54 -8.41 8.68
C GLU A 82 -20.97 -9.65 7.88
N TRP A 83 -20.90 -9.55 6.55
CA TRP A 83 -21.28 -10.63 5.64
C TRP A 83 -20.10 -11.45 5.12
N ASN A 84 -18.85 -11.04 5.41
CA ASN A 84 -17.62 -11.62 4.87
C ASN A 84 -17.64 -11.72 3.34
N ILE A 85 -17.96 -10.60 2.69
CA ILE A 85 -17.99 -10.49 1.23
C ILE A 85 -17.26 -9.24 0.76
N GLN A 86 -16.74 -9.28 -0.45
CA GLN A 86 -16.43 -8.09 -1.23
C GLN A 86 -17.46 -7.92 -2.34
N PHE A 87 -17.79 -6.69 -2.69
CA PHE A 87 -18.63 -6.40 -3.85
C PHE A 87 -18.11 -5.20 -4.63
N ASN A 88 -18.40 -5.15 -5.92
CA ASN A 88 -17.96 -4.06 -6.78
C ASN A 88 -18.81 -2.80 -6.53
N LYS A 89 -18.17 -1.63 -6.42
CA LYS A 89 -18.85 -0.34 -6.18
C LYS A 89 -19.88 0.00 -7.25
N ASN A 90 -19.58 -0.35 -8.51
CA ASN A 90 -20.43 -0.08 -9.66
C ASN A 90 -21.46 -1.20 -9.90
N ASN A 91 -21.28 -2.37 -9.27
CA ASN A 91 -22.19 -3.50 -9.44
C ASN A 91 -22.20 -4.38 -8.18
N THR A 92 -23.14 -4.08 -7.29
CA THR A 92 -23.33 -4.78 -6.00
C THR A 92 -23.80 -6.22 -6.15
N ALA A 93 -24.26 -6.64 -7.34
CA ALA A 93 -24.60 -8.04 -7.61
C ALA A 93 -23.35 -8.91 -7.80
N ARG A 94 -22.19 -8.32 -8.13
CA ARG A 94 -20.92 -9.06 -8.24
C ARG A 94 -20.26 -9.16 -6.88
N GLN A 95 -20.73 -10.12 -6.09
CA GLN A 95 -20.24 -10.41 -4.75
C GLN A 95 -19.28 -11.60 -4.75
N ARG A 96 -18.26 -11.55 -3.91
CA ARG A 96 -17.30 -12.64 -3.72
C ARG A 96 -17.03 -12.82 -2.23
N PRO A 97 -17.00 -14.06 -1.71
CA PRO A 97 -16.56 -14.32 -0.34
C PRO A 97 -15.13 -13.83 -0.10
N ILE A 98 -14.88 -13.40 1.13
CA ILE A 98 -13.55 -13.08 1.64
C ILE A 98 -13.20 -14.00 2.81
N GLU A 99 -11.91 -14.13 3.10
CA GLU A 99 -11.45 -14.89 4.24
C GLU A 99 -10.20 -14.28 4.87
N ARG A 100 -10.18 -14.26 6.20
CA ARG A 100 -9.03 -13.84 7.01
C ARG A 100 -8.31 -15.10 7.52
N ARG A 101 -7.06 -15.30 7.14
CA ARG A 101 -6.25 -16.45 7.58
C ARG A 101 -4.98 -16.00 8.26
N GLU A 102 -4.55 -16.79 9.24
CA GLU A 102 -3.19 -16.72 9.76
C GLU A 102 -2.31 -17.63 8.89
N ILE A 103 -1.31 -17.08 8.23
CA ILE A 103 -0.38 -17.82 7.37
C ILE A 103 1.02 -17.77 7.94
N ASP A 104 1.82 -18.81 7.65
CA ASP A 104 3.25 -18.79 7.95
C ASP A 104 3.98 -17.87 6.96
N LEU A 105 4.82 -16.97 7.46
CA LEU A 105 5.65 -16.06 6.67
C LEU A 105 6.62 -16.82 5.76
N SER A 106 7.01 -18.05 6.10
CA SER A 106 7.79 -18.91 5.20
C SER A 106 7.03 -19.21 3.90
N GLN A 107 5.70 -19.33 3.94
CA GLN A 107 4.85 -19.47 2.75
C GLN A 107 4.55 -18.13 2.07
N TYR A 108 4.77 -17.01 2.77
CA TYR A 108 4.54 -15.65 2.27
C TYR A 108 5.68 -15.14 1.40
N VAL A 109 6.90 -15.55 1.72
CA VAL A 109 8.09 -15.16 0.95
C VAL A 109 8.09 -15.94 -0.35
N ARG A 110 7.99 -15.23 -1.47
CA ARG A 110 8.25 -15.76 -2.81
C ARG A 110 9.72 -16.16 -2.91
N GLU A 111 10.06 -17.38 -2.49
CA GLU A 111 11.43 -17.89 -2.52
C GLU A 111 12.06 -17.71 -3.91
N GLU A 112 11.27 -17.80 -4.98
CA GLU A 112 11.74 -17.58 -6.35
C GLU A 112 12.27 -16.18 -6.64
N ARG A 113 11.85 -15.17 -5.86
CA ARG A 113 12.41 -13.81 -5.93
C ARG A 113 13.77 -13.69 -5.22
N PHE A 114 14.10 -14.65 -4.37
CA PHE A 114 15.32 -14.67 -3.56
C PHE A 114 16.23 -15.88 -3.87
N SER A 115 15.82 -16.78 -4.77
CA SER A 115 16.50 -18.06 -5.06
C SER A 115 17.62 -17.94 -6.08
N TYR A 116 17.65 -16.85 -6.85
CA TYR A 116 18.91 -16.47 -7.49
C TYR A 116 19.80 -15.93 -6.38
N PRO A 117 21.04 -16.46 -6.20
CA PRO A 117 22.03 -15.66 -5.53
C PRO A 117 22.02 -14.35 -6.32
N VAL A 118 21.50 -13.30 -5.70
CA VAL A 118 21.80 -11.94 -6.13
C VAL A 118 23.30 -12.02 -6.22
N ARG A 119 23.84 -12.12 -7.44
CA ARG A 119 25.26 -11.83 -7.62
C ARG A 119 25.33 -10.52 -6.88
N ALA A 120 26.12 -10.45 -5.83
CA ALA A 120 26.49 -9.19 -5.25
C ALA A 120 27.36 -8.46 -6.29
N THR A 121 26.85 -8.26 -7.52
CA THR A 121 26.74 -6.91 -8.01
C THR A 121 26.11 -6.17 -6.84
N ASN A 122 26.90 -5.61 -5.93
CA ASN A 122 27.30 -4.23 -6.08
C ASN A 122 26.34 -3.42 -7.00
N SER A 123 25.02 -3.58 -6.85
CA SER A 123 24.01 -2.91 -7.66
C SER A 123 24.05 -1.39 -7.44
N PHE A 124 24.76 -0.98 -6.38
CA PHE A 124 25.13 0.40 -6.08
C PHE A 124 26.64 0.67 -6.12
N ASP A 125 27.49 -0.36 -6.28
CA ASP A 125 28.95 -0.22 -6.44
C ASP A 125 29.38 -0.30 -7.91
N GLY A 126 28.40 -0.46 -8.82
CA GLY A 126 28.61 -0.24 -10.25
C GLY A 126 28.87 1.23 -10.47
N GLY A 127 30.12 1.66 -10.28
CA GLY A 127 30.56 3.02 -10.52
C GLY A 127 29.94 3.54 -11.82
N TRP A 128 29.39 4.76 -11.77
CA TRP A 128 28.68 5.47 -12.85
C TRP A 128 28.93 4.85 -14.23
N ASN A 129 28.09 3.88 -14.61
CA ASN A 129 28.26 3.23 -15.90
C ASN A 129 27.75 4.21 -16.96
N LYS A 130 28.67 4.96 -17.56
CA LYS A 130 28.37 5.92 -18.65
C LYS A 130 27.64 5.26 -19.84
N ASN A 131 27.61 3.93 -19.92
CA ASN A 131 26.90 3.19 -20.94
C ASN A 131 25.41 2.95 -20.61
N ASN A 132 24.95 3.25 -19.39
CA ASN A 132 23.51 3.29 -19.08
C ASN A 132 22.95 4.65 -19.52
N ASP A 133 22.53 4.72 -20.79
CA ASP A 133 22.01 5.90 -21.45
C ASP A 133 20.83 6.55 -20.68
N PHE A 134 20.04 5.77 -19.96
CA PHE A 134 19.00 6.33 -19.10
C PHE A 134 19.58 7.05 -17.89
N GLN A 135 20.44 6.38 -17.10
CA GLN A 135 21.01 6.97 -15.88
C GLN A 135 21.84 8.21 -16.18
N PHE A 136 22.63 8.20 -17.26
CA PHE A 136 23.41 9.36 -17.66
C PHE A 136 22.52 10.54 -18.08
N ARG A 137 21.51 10.31 -18.93
CA ARG A 137 20.59 11.38 -19.36
C ARG A 137 19.77 11.93 -18.20
N TRP A 138 19.23 11.04 -17.36
CA TRP A 138 18.47 11.45 -16.19
C TRP A 138 19.36 12.21 -15.20
N GLY A 139 20.56 11.70 -14.92
CA GLY A 139 21.53 12.34 -14.04
C GLY A 139 21.92 13.74 -14.53
N LYS A 140 22.19 13.90 -15.83
CA LYS A 140 22.49 15.20 -16.44
C LYS A 140 21.31 16.17 -16.40
N GLN A 141 20.08 15.70 -16.64
CA GLN A 141 18.88 16.54 -16.57
C GLN A 141 18.55 16.99 -15.15
N ASN A 142 18.95 16.19 -14.15
CA ASN A 142 18.65 16.41 -12.74
C ASN A 142 19.92 16.72 -11.92
N GLU A 143 20.98 17.23 -12.57
CA GLU A 143 22.29 17.44 -11.94
C GLU A 143 22.19 18.36 -10.72
N GLN A 144 21.39 19.43 -10.82
CA GLN A 144 21.11 20.34 -9.70
C GLN A 144 20.39 19.68 -8.50
N ILE A 145 19.66 18.59 -8.72
CA ILE A 145 18.96 17.85 -7.66
C ILE A 145 19.92 16.89 -6.97
N ILE A 146 20.76 16.20 -7.76
CA ILE A 146 21.74 15.22 -7.28
C ILE A 146 22.86 15.91 -6.51
N ALA A 147 23.40 17.02 -7.03
CA ALA A 147 24.53 17.73 -6.44
C ALA A 147 24.23 18.33 -5.05
N ASN A 148 22.96 18.63 -4.77
CA ASN A 148 22.53 19.21 -3.50
C ASN A 148 22.13 18.17 -2.45
N GLU A 149 22.23 16.86 -2.76
CA GLU A 149 21.81 15.74 -1.90
C GLU A 149 20.43 15.94 -1.26
N ASN A 150 19.53 16.64 -1.96
CA ASN A 150 18.23 16.97 -1.43
C ASN A 150 17.28 15.78 -1.62
N TYR A 151 17.45 14.76 -0.78
CA TYR A 151 16.68 13.52 -0.82
C TYR A 151 15.18 13.76 -0.71
N ALA A 152 14.74 14.83 -0.05
CA ALA A 152 13.33 15.21 0.00
C ALA A 152 12.78 15.57 -1.40
N VAL A 153 13.55 16.31 -2.20
CA VAL A 153 13.17 16.64 -3.60
C VAL A 153 13.17 15.40 -4.47
N ILE A 154 14.17 14.52 -4.33
CA ILE A 154 14.24 13.26 -5.08
C ILE A 154 13.04 12.37 -4.75
N ALA A 155 12.74 12.21 -3.46
CA ALA A 155 11.60 11.43 -2.99
C ALA A 155 10.27 12.01 -3.49
N GLU A 156 10.12 13.33 -3.56
CA GLU A 156 8.92 13.94 -4.11
C GLU A 156 8.77 13.70 -5.62
N LEU A 157 9.86 13.78 -6.40
CA LEU A 157 9.82 13.46 -7.82
C LEU A 157 9.50 11.99 -8.08
N ALA A 158 10.09 11.08 -7.30
CA ALA A 158 9.78 9.66 -7.35
C ALA A 158 8.32 9.38 -6.94
N ALA A 159 7.83 10.03 -5.89
CA ALA A 159 6.43 9.94 -5.46
C ALA A 159 5.47 10.38 -6.58
N LYS A 160 5.78 11.48 -7.29
CA LYS A 160 5.00 11.91 -8.47
C LYS A 160 4.99 10.88 -9.58
N GLY A 161 6.13 10.25 -9.86
CA GLY A 161 6.23 9.15 -10.84
C GLY A 161 5.35 7.96 -10.45
N ILE A 162 5.40 7.54 -9.18
CA ILE A 162 4.57 6.46 -8.63
C ILE A 162 3.08 6.79 -8.80
N LEU A 163 2.66 8.00 -8.44
CA LEU A 163 1.27 8.44 -8.59
C LEU A 163 0.81 8.40 -10.05
N LYS A 164 1.66 8.87 -10.97
CA LYS A 164 1.34 8.88 -12.40
C LYS A 164 1.17 7.47 -12.96
N GLU A 165 2.05 6.55 -12.57
CA GLU A 165 1.96 5.14 -12.97
C GLU A 165 0.72 4.47 -12.36
N GLY A 166 0.36 4.82 -11.12
CA GLY A 166 -0.87 4.36 -10.48
C GLY A 166 -2.13 4.73 -11.26
N GLU A 167 -2.23 5.98 -11.71
CA GLU A 167 -3.31 6.46 -12.58
C GLU A 167 -3.39 5.64 -13.89
N LEU A 168 -2.25 5.39 -14.54
CA LEU A 168 -2.21 4.60 -15.79
C LEU A 168 -2.66 3.14 -15.60
N GLN A 169 -2.44 2.57 -14.41
CA GLN A 169 -2.80 1.19 -14.09
C GLN A 169 -4.15 1.05 -13.39
N ASN A 170 -4.89 2.13 -13.12
CA ASN A 170 -6.09 2.15 -12.27
C ASN A 170 -5.81 1.57 -10.86
N LYS A 171 -4.69 1.98 -10.26
CA LYS A 171 -4.20 1.59 -8.92
C LYS A 171 -3.84 2.82 -8.09
N GLU A 172 -4.65 3.86 -8.19
CA GLU A 172 -4.40 5.19 -7.60
C GLU A 172 -4.21 5.12 -6.09
N TRP A 173 -5.03 4.35 -5.38
CA TRP A 173 -4.91 4.25 -3.93
C TRP A 173 -3.60 3.58 -3.49
N ASP A 174 -3.21 2.45 -4.11
CA ASP A 174 -1.92 1.78 -3.81
C ASP A 174 -0.74 2.73 -4.09
N ALA A 175 -0.79 3.43 -5.23
CA ALA A 175 0.22 4.41 -5.60
C ALA A 175 0.29 5.58 -4.61
N GLN A 176 -0.86 6.03 -4.09
CA GLN A 176 -0.91 7.06 -3.06
C GLN A 176 -0.28 6.60 -1.75
N GLN A 177 -0.53 5.36 -1.32
CA GLN A 177 0.09 4.80 -0.11
C GLN A 177 1.61 4.70 -0.28
N MET A 178 2.09 4.17 -1.39
CA MET A 178 3.53 4.09 -1.71
C MET A 178 4.19 5.47 -1.73
N ALA A 179 3.57 6.44 -2.40
CA ALA A 179 4.06 7.82 -2.46
C ALA A 179 4.13 8.46 -1.07
N ASN A 180 3.13 8.24 -0.22
CA ASN A 180 3.10 8.75 1.15
C ASN A 180 4.19 8.14 2.02
N GLN A 181 4.42 6.82 1.92
CA GLN A 181 5.50 6.15 2.65
C GLN A 181 6.87 6.65 2.22
N LEU A 182 7.09 6.83 0.91
CA LEU A 182 8.33 7.37 0.38
C LEU A 182 8.61 8.79 0.90
N ARG A 183 7.59 9.66 0.86
CA ARG A 183 7.68 11.02 1.42
C ARG A 183 7.97 11.00 2.92
N ALA A 184 7.35 10.11 3.67
CA ALA A 184 7.57 10.00 5.12
C ALA A 184 8.98 9.51 5.44
N ALA A 185 9.52 8.57 4.65
CA ALA A 185 10.88 8.07 4.81
C ALA A 185 11.93 9.15 4.52
N ALA A 186 11.70 10.00 3.52
CA ALA A 186 12.65 11.05 3.12
C ALA A 186 12.71 12.25 4.07
N ARG A 187 11.84 12.32 5.08
CA ARG A 187 11.85 13.35 6.13
C ARG A 187 12.66 12.94 7.37
N LYS A 188 13.06 11.67 7.45
CA LYS A 188 13.88 11.13 8.55
C LYS A 188 15.35 11.35 8.24
#